data_AF-A0AAP0S3I7-F1
#
_entry.id   AF-A0AAP0S3I7-F1
#
_cell.length_a   1.000
_cell.length_b   1.000
_cell.length_c   1.000
_cell.angle_alpha   90.00
_cell.angle_beta   90.00
_cell.angle_gamma   90.00
#
_symmetry.space_group_name_H-M   'P 1'
#
loop_
_entity.id
_entity.type
_entity.pdbx_description
1 polymer ?
#
loop_
_entity_poly.entity_id
_entity_poly.type
_entity_poly.pdbx_seq_one_letter_code
_entity_poly.pdbx_strand_id
1 'polypeptide(L)'
;MFGRVLQGLDSVERNALIIKQIMRQIITSLRKIHDTGIVHRDVKPSNLVVTKKGQIKLIDFGAATDLRIGKNYVPNRGLLDPDYCPPELYVLPEETPEPPPEPIAAILSPILWQLNSPDLFDMYSAGIVLLQMAIPTLRSTAGLKNFNSEIKSARYDLKRWRENTRLRPDFTILDLDSGRGWDLVTKLISERGFLRRGRLSAAAALRHPYFLLGGDQAATVLSKFSLTK
;
A
#
# COMPACT_ATOMS: atom_id res chain seq x y z
N MET A 1 0.57 6.29 23.89
CA MET A 1 1.66 5.70 23.09
C MET A 1 2.29 6.68 22.09
N PHE A 2 1.58 7.70 21.60
CA PHE A 2 2.16 8.80 20.80
C PHE A 2 2.15 10.18 21.51
N GLY A 3 1.39 10.30 22.60
CA GLY A 3 1.02 11.60 23.17
C GLY A 3 2.14 12.41 23.83
N ARG A 4 3.18 11.76 24.41
CA ARG A 4 4.26 12.49 25.11
C ARG A 4 5.34 13.05 24.16
N VAL A 5 5.59 12.37 23.04
CA VAL A 5 6.62 12.79 22.07
C VAL A 5 6.09 13.86 21.10
N LEU A 6 4.77 13.87 20.87
CA LEU A 6 4.09 14.80 19.97
C LEU A 6 3.40 15.96 20.71
N GLN A 7 3.73 16.16 22.00
CA GLN A 7 3.21 17.27 22.79
C GLN A 7 3.73 18.59 22.21
N GLY A 8 2.80 19.48 21.81
CA GLY A 8 3.11 20.80 21.24
C GLY A 8 3.04 20.92 19.72
N LEU A 9 2.83 19.81 18.99
CA LEU A 9 2.55 19.84 17.55
C LEU A 9 1.07 20.08 17.29
N ASP A 10 0.76 20.72 16.16
CA ASP A 10 -0.62 20.80 15.69
C ASP A 10 -1.19 19.38 15.42
N SER A 11 -2.51 19.26 15.57
CA SER A 11 -3.24 18.01 15.38
C SER A 11 -3.02 17.38 13.99
N VAL A 12 -2.87 18.19 12.94
CA VAL A 12 -2.67 17.73 11.56
C VAL A 12 -1.26 17.15 11.40
N GLU A 13 -0.23 17.88 11.84
CA GLU A 13 1.16 17.45 11.79
C GLU A 13 1.37 16.16 12.58
N ARG A 14 0.77 16.10 13.78
CA ARG A 14 0.77 14.90 14.62
C ARG A 14 0.19 13.69 13.89
N ASN A 15 -0.97 13.85 13.25
CA ASN A 15 -1.61 12.77 12.49
C ASN A 15 -0.76 12.36 11.29
N ALA A 16 -0.18 13.32 10.56
CA ALA A 16 0.70 13.05 9.43
C ALA A 16 1.93 12.21 9.82
N LEU A 17 2.55 12.51 10.97
CA LEU A 17 3.69 11.74 11.50
C LEU A 17 3.29 10.31 11.90
N ILE A 18 2.12 10.14 12.54
CA ILE A 18 1.58 8.81 12.89
C ILE A 18 1.34 8.00 11.62
N ILE A 19 0.67 8.58 10.62
CA ILE A 19 0.39 7.93 9.33
C ILE A 19 1.68 7.53 8.62
N LYS A 20 2.66 8.44 8.56
CA LYS A 20 3.99 8.19 7.98
C LYS A 20 4.67 7.00 8.66
N GLN A 21 4.61 6.91 9.99
CA GLN A 21 5.18 5.80 10.75
C GLN A 21 4.45 4.48 10.54
N ILE A 22 3.11 4.50 10.47
CA ILE A 22 2.30 3.30 10.18
C ILE A 22 2.60 2.79 8.77
N MET A 23 2.57 3.68 7.76
CA MET A 23 2.88 3.31 6.38
C MET A 23 4.28 2.73 6.21
N ARG A 24 5.28 3.29 6.90
CA ARG A 24 6.63 2.73 6.89
C ARG A 24 6.66 1.29 7.40
N GLN A 25 5.92 0.98 8.46
CA GLN A 25 5.83 -0.39 9.01
C GLN A 25 5.07 -1.34 8.09
N ILE A 26 3.96 -0.88 7.49
CA ILE A 26 3.18 -1.66 6.51
C ILE A 26 4.07 -2.03 5.32
N ILE A 27 4.66 -1.04 4.66
CA ILE A 27 5.50 -1.25 3.47
C ILE A 27 6.75 -2.06 3.81
N THR A 28 7.33 -1.89 5.01
CA THR A 28 8.44 -2.75 5.46
C THR A 28 8.02 -4.22 5.62
N SER A 29 6.81 -4.47 6.12
CA SER A 29 6.28 -5.83 6.26
C SER A 29 5.98 -6.45 4.89
N LEU A 30 5.39 -5.68 3.99
CA LEU A 30 5.15 -6.08 2.59
C LEU A 30 6.47 -6.42 1.89
N ARG A 31 7.48 -5.55 1.99
CA ARG A 31 8.81 -5.82 1.46
C ARG A 31 9.35 -7.17 1.94
N LYS A 32 9.24 -7.48 3.24
CA LYS A 32 9.77 -8.75 3.78
C LYS A 32 9.10 -9.97 3.15
N ILE A 33 7.79 -9.96 2.95
CA ILE A 33 7.09 -11.10 2.33
C ILE A 33 7.34 -11.14 0.82
N HIS A 34 7.43 -9.97 0.17
CA HIS A 34 7.77 -9.84 -1.25
C HIS A 34 9.18 -10.33 -1.55
N ASP A 35 10.16 -10.01 -0.70
CA ASP A 35 11.55 -10.47 -0.81
C ASP A 35 11.64 -12.01 -0.67
N THR A 36 10.63 -12.65 -0.07
CA THR A 36 10.47 -14.11 -0.01
C THR A 36 9.59 -14.70 -1.11
N GLY A 37 9.12 -13.92 -2.09
CA GLY A 37 8.26 -14.42 -3.17
C GLY A 37 6.79 -14.64 -2.80
N ILE A 38 6.32 -14.09 -1.67
CA ILE A 38 4.92 -14.17 -1.23
C ILE A 38 4.22 -12.85 -1.53
N VAL A 39 3.01 -12.90 -2.09
CA VAL A 39 2.11 -11.75 -2.25
C VAL A 39 0.88 -11.95 -1.39
N HIS A 40 0.54 -10.97 -0.56
CA HIS A 40 -0.52 -11.09 0.45
C HIS A 40 -1.93 -11.10 -0.14
N ARG A 41 -2.19 -10.24 -1.14
CA ARG A 41 -3.44 -10.08 -1.89
C ARG A 41 -4.67 -9.58 -1.11
N ASP A 42 -4.62 -9.53 0.22
CA ASP A 42 -5.71 -8.97 1.04
C ASP A 42 -5.21 -7.93 2.05
N VAL A 43 -4.45 -6.93 1.59
CA VAL A 43 -3.91 -5.87 2.46
C VAL A 43 -4.99 -4.83 2.73
N LYS A 44 -5.49 -4.80 3.96
CA LYS A 44 -6.55 -3.88 4.40
C LYS A 44 -6.51 -3.63 5.90
N PRO A 45 -7.22 -2.63 6.44
CA PRO A 45 -7.14 -2.27 7.85
C PRO A 45 -7.47 -3.42 8.82
N SER A 46 -8.42 -4.30 8.49
CA SER A 46 -8.77 -5.46 9.34
C SER A 46 -7.63 -6.48 9.48
N ASN A 47 -6.71 -6.51 8.51
CA ASN A 47 -5.59 -7.45 8.45
C ASN A 47 -4.28 -6.81 8.97
N LEU A 48 -4.37 -5.61 9.58
CA LEU A 48 -3.25 -4.88 10.15
C LEU A 48 -3.47 -4.72 11.66
N VAL A 49 -2.79 -5.56 12.44
CA VAL A 49 -2.91 -5.56 13.91
C VAL A 49 -1.85 -4.66 14.53
N VAL A 50 -2.28 -3.80 15.46
CA VAL A 50 -1.39 -3.00 16.30
C VAL A 50 -1.07 -3.76 17.58
N THR A 51 0.20 -4.07 17.81
CA THR A 51 0.64 -4.71 19.05
C THR A 51 0.65 -3.72 20.23
N LYS A 52 0.70 -4.23 21.46
CA LYS A 52 0.91 -3.42 22.68
C LYS A 52 2.19 -2.56 22.66
N LYS A 53 3.13 -2.85 21.76
CA LYS A 53 4.37 -2.07 21.56
C LYS A 53 4.26 -1.06 20.41
N GLY A 54 3.07 -0.85 19.83
CA GLY A 54 2.86 0.07 18.70
C GLY A 54 3.40 -0.44 17.37
N GLN A 55 3.77 -1.72 17.28
CA GLN A 55 4.20 -2.34 16.03
C GLN A 55 3.00 -2.80 15.21
N ILE A 56 3.04 -2.58 13.90
CA ILE A 56 2.06 -3.11 12.95
C ILE A 56 2.49 -4.52 12.52
N LYS A 57 1.55 -5.47 12.60
CA LYS A 57 1.72 -6.83 12.09
C LYS A 57 0.64 -7.13 11.06
N LEU A 58 1.09 -7.63 9.91
CA LEU A 58 0.22 -8.18 8.88
C LEU A 58 -0.26 -9.57 9.32
N ILE A 59 -1.56 -9.81 9.21
CA ILE A 59 -2.21 -11.08 9.55
C ILE A 59 -3.06 -11.55 8.36
N ASP A 60 -3.55 -12.79 8.45
CA ASP A 60 -4.47 -13.40 7.48
C ASP A 60 -3.90 -13.58 6.06
N PHE A 61 -3.11 -14.65 5.90
CA PHE A 61 -2.55 -15.08 4.63
C PHE A 61 -3.50 -16.01 3.84
N GLY A 62 -4.81 -16.02 4.16
CA GLY A 62 -5.78 -16.90 3.50
C GLY A 62 -5.94 -16.67 2.00
N ALA A 63 -5.66 -15.44 1.54
CA ALA A 63 -5.65 -15.06 0.13
C ALA A 63 -4.25 -15.01 -0.49
N ALA A 64 -3.20 -15.27 0.29
CA ALA A 64 -1.82 -15.10 -0.15
C ALA A 64 -1.39 -16.18 -1.14
N THR A 65 -0.51 -15.80 -2.07
CA THR A 65 0.10 -16.73 -3.03
C THR A 65 1.61 -16.80 -2.79
N ASP A 66 2.15 -18.02 -2.84
CA ASP A 66 3.60 -18.26 -2.77
C ASP A 66 4.11 -18.64 -4.16
N LEU A 67 4.73 -17.67 -4.82
CA LEU A 67 5.17 -17.82 -6.19
C LEU A 67 6.44 -18.67 -6.31
N ARG A 68 7.14 -18.99 -5.22
CA ARG A 68 8.34 -19.85 -5.25
C ARG A 68 8.00 -21.32 -5.50
N ILE A 69 6.87 -21.75 -4.95
CA ILE A 69 6.44 -23.14 -4.92
C ILE A 69 5.14 -23.36 -5.70
N GLY A 70 4.56 -22.30 -6.28
CA GLY A 70 3.28 -22.35 -6.98
C GLY A 70 2.08 -22.66 -6.08
N LYS A 71 2.26 -22.72 -4.74
CA LYS A 71 1.19 -23.06 -3.80
C LYS A 71 0.24 -21.89 -3.60
N ASN A 72 -1.05 -22.21 -3.49
CA ASN A 72 -2.16 -21.27 -3.41
C ASN A 72 -2.26 -20.32 -4.62
N TYR A 73 -1.62 -20.67 -5.74
CA TYR A 73 -1.86 -20.01 -7.00
C TYR A 73 -3.18 -20.52 -7.58
N VAL A 74 -4.25 -19.73 -7.39
CA VAL A 74 -5.46 -19.88 -8.20
C VAL A 74 -5.86 -18.47 -8.65
N PRO A 75 -5.77 -18.16 -9.97
CA PRO A 75 -6.03 -16.82 -10.48
C PRO A 75 -7.44 -16.32 -10.16
N ASN A 76 -8.40 -17.24 -9.97
CA ASN A 76 -9.82 -16.96 -9.69
C ASN A 76 -10.31 -17.46 -8.31
N ARG A 77 -9.43 -17.95 -7.41
CA ARG A 77 -9.86 -18.49 -6.11
C ARG A 77 -9.16 -17.74 -4.99
N GLY A 78 -9.99 -17.09 -4.18
CA GLY A 78 -9.64 -16.27 -3.04
C GLY A 78 -10.74 -15.24 -2.85
N LEU A 79 -11.27 -15.09 -1.63
CA LEU A 79 -12.12 -13.95 -1.30
C LEU A 79 -11.22 -12.71 -1.26
N LEU A 80 -10.96 -12.12 -2.43
CA LEU A 80 -10.36 -10.80 -2.48
C LEU A 80 -11.39 -9.78 -2.00
N ASP A 81 -10.92 -8.79 -1.26
CA ASP A 81 -11.76 -7.65 -0.90
C ASP A 81 -11.78 -6.65 -2.06
N PRO A 82 -12.90 -6.52 -2.80
CA PRO A 82 -12.94 -5.70 -4.01
C PRO A 82 -12.65 -4.22 -3.73
N ASP A 83 -12.83 -3.78 -2.48
CA ASP A 83 -12.65 -2.38 -2.11
C ASP A 83 -11.16 -1.96 -2.03
N TYR A 84 -10.24 -2.92 -1.97
CA TYR A 84 -8.79 -2.70 -1.89
C TYR A 84 -8.02 -3.25 -3.11
N CYS A 85 -8.73 -3.80 -4.09
CA CYS A 85 -8.12 -4.45 -5.26
C CYS A 85 -7.70 -3.44 -6.34
N PRO A 86 -6.52 -3.62 -6.95
CA PRO A 86 -6.14 -2.89 -8.16
C PRO A 86 -7.01 -3.28 -9.38
N PRO A 87 -6.97 -2.49 -10.49
CA PRO A 87 -7.69 -2.83 -11.72
C PRO A 87 -7.29 -4.19 -12.30
N GLU A 88 -5.99 -4.51 -12.24
CA GLU A 88 -5.49 -5.81 -12.64
C GLU A 88 -5.83 -6.85 -11.56
N LEU A 89 -6.91 -7.60 -11.79
CA LEU A 89 -7.34 -8.66 -10.87
C LEU A 89 -6.34 -9.84 -10.83
N TYR A 90 -5.43 -9.91 -11.81
CA TYR A 90 -4.52 -11.03 -12.00
C TYR A 90 -3.06 -10.69 -11.65
N VAL A 91 -2.48 -11.60 -10.87
CA VAL A 91 -1.06 -11.60 -10.49
C VAL A 91 -0.17 -12.18 -11.62
N LEU A 92 -0.77 -12.93 -12.56
CA LEU A 92 -0.13 -13.43 -13.79
C LEU A 92 -0.81 -12.86 -15.06
N PRO A 93 -0.14 -12.91 -16.23
CA PRO A 93 -0.73 -12.55 -17.51
C PRO A 93 -1.93 -13.43 -17.83
N GLU A 94 -2.91 -12.88 -18.54
CA GLU A 94 -4.06 -13.63 -19.08
C GLU A 94 -3.62 -14.81 -19.97
N GLU A 95 -2.41 -14.72 -20.53
CA GLU A 95 -1.77 -15.71 -21.41
C GLU A 95 -1.30 -16.99 -20.68
N THR A 96 -1.13 -16.95 -19.35
CA THR A 96 -0.73 -18.11 -18.53
C THR A 96 -1.66 -18.26 -17.31
N PRO A 97 -2.90 -18.77 -17.51
CA PRO A 97 -3.91 -18.86 -16.46
C PRO A 97 -3.66 -19.99 -15.44
N GLU A 98 -2.71 -20.89 -15.70
CA GLU A 98 -2.32 -21.96 -14.77
C GLU A 98 -0.81 -21.90 -14.49
N PRO A 99 -0.38 -22.20 -13.25
CA PRO A 99 1.03 -22.23 -12.93
C PRO A 99 1.65 -23.48 -13.59
N PRO A 100 2.85 -23.39 -14.17
CA PRO A 100 3.52 -24.59 -14.65
C PRO A 100 3.79 -25.57 -13.48
N PRO A 101 4.02 -26.87 -13.74
CA PRO A 101 4.32 -27.86 -12.71
C PRO A 101 5.38 -27.40 -11.70
N GLU A 102 5.28 -27.78 -10.42
CA GLU A 102 6.10 -27.23 -9.31
C GLU A 102 7.60 -27.06 -9.62
N PRO A 103 8.32 -28.03 -10.23
CA PRO A 103 9.74 -27.85 -10.56
C PRO A 103 9.97 -26.74 -11.60
N ILE A 104 9.08 -26.61 -12.57
CA ILE A 104 9.11 -25.61 -13.63
C ILE A 104 8.69 -24.24 -13.07
N ALA A 105 7.67 -24.20 -12.20
CA ALA A 105 7.27 -22.98 -11.50
C ALA A 105 8.39 -22.45 -10.62
N ALA A 106 9.11 -23.29 -9.88
CA ALA A 106 10.24 -22.86 -9.06
C ALA A 106 11.37 -22.24 -9.89
N ILE A 107 11.66 -22.81 -11.07
CA ILE A 107 12.67 -22.28 -12.00
C ILE A 107 12.22 -20.96 -12.64
N LEU A 108 10.96 -20.89 -13.06
CA LEU A 108 10.41 -19.70 -13.72
C LEU A 108 9.99 -18.61 -12.73
N SER A 109 9.86 -18.92 -11.44
CA SER A 109 9.37 -18.00 -10.41
C SER A 109 10.08 -16.64 -10.39
N PRO A 110 11.42 -16.55 -10.39
CA PRO A 110 12.11 -15.26 -10.44
C PRO A 110 11.83 -14.49 -11.73
N ILE A 111 11.69 -15.19 -12.85
CA ILE A 111 11.39 -14.63 -14.17
C ILE A 111 9.95 -14.11 -14.19
N LEU A 112 8.99 -14.91 -13.72
CA LEU A 112 7.58 -14.53 -13.60
C LEU A 112 7.40 -13.37 -12.64
N TRP A 113 8.17 -13.31 -11.55
CA TRP A 113 8.17 -12.18 -10.64
C TRP A 113 8.68 -10.92 -11.33
N GLN A 114 9.79 -10.99 -12.05
CA GLN A 114 10.37 -9.84 -12.72
C GLN A 114 9.50 -9.35 -13.89
N LEU A 115 8.91 -10.28 -14.65
CA LEU A 115 7.98 -9.97 -15.72
C LEU A 115 6.72 -9.35 -15.12
N ASN A 116 6.06 -10.02 -14.17
CA ASN A 116 4.70 -9.68 -13.72
C ASN A 116 4.63 -8.75 -12.51
N SER A 117 5.76 -8.47 -11.86
CA SER A 117 5.91 -7.61 -10.67
C SER A 117 4.79 -7.79 -9.62
N PRO A 118 4.42 -9.04 -9.29
CA PRO A 118 3.18 -9.40 -8.61
C PRO A 118 2.99 -8.70 -7.25
N ASP A 119 4.08 -8.28 -6.61
CA ASP A 119 4.14 -7.44 -5.41
C ASP A 119 3.40 -6.11 -5.52
N LEU A 120 3.32 -5.54 -6.73
CA LEU A 120 2.63 -4.27 -6.97
C LEU A 120 1.13 -4.35 -6.68
N PHE A 121 0.55 -5.55 -6.60
CA PHE A 121 -0.83 -5.74 -6.16
C PHE A 121 -1.02 -5.20 -4.73
N ASP A 122 -0.21 -5.69 -3.79
CA ASP A 122 -0.27 -5.27 -2.39
C ASP A 122 0.05 -3.78 -2.21
N MET A 123 0.89 -3.23 -3.09
CA MET A 123 1.26 -1.82 -3.06
C MET A 123 0.09 -0.90 -3.41
N TYR A 124 -0.82 -1.31 -4.29
CA TYR A 124 -2.06 -0.59 -4.55
C TYR A 124 -2.94 -0.56 -3.30
N SER A 125 -3.16 -1.72 -2.69
CA SER A 125 -3.95 -1.86 -1.48
C SER A 125 -3.36 -1.04 -0.32
N ALA A 126 -2.03 -0.99 -0.19
CA ALA A 126 -1.35 -0.10 0.75
C ALA A 126 -1.59 1.39 0.45
N GLY A 127 -1.72 1.78 -0.82
CA GLY A 127 -2.13 3.11 -1.23
C GLY A 127 -3.55 3.46 -0.78
N ILE A 128 -4.50 2.53 -0.92
CA ILE A 128 -5.88 2.70 -0.41
C ILE A 128 -5.87 2.90 1.11
N VAL A 129 -5.10 2.09 1.84
CA VAL A 129 -4.95 2.23 3.30
C VAL A 129 -4.38 3.60 3.67
N LEU A 130 -3.39 4.13 2.93
CA LEU A 130 -2.88 5.50 3.11
C LEU A 130 -3.98 6.54 2.90
N LEU A 131 -4.77 6.44 1.83
CA LEU A 131 -5.89 7.34 1.57
C LEU A 131 -6.91 7.32 2.72
N GLN A 132 -7.31 6.16 3.22
CA GLN A 132 -8.28 6.06 4.32
C GLN A 132 -7.77 6.65 5.63
N MET A 133 -6.47 6.49 5.91
CA MET A 133 -5.87 7.09 7.09
C MET A 133 -5.87 8.63 6.99
N ALA A 134 -5.51 9.18 5.82
CA ALA A 134 -5.39 10.60 5.60
C ALA A 134 -6.72 11.33 5.34
N ILE A 135 -7.70 10.65 4.73
CA ILE A 135 -8.95 11.23 4.26
C ILE A 135 -10.14 10.59 5.01
N PRO A 136 -10.73 11.28 6.00
CA PRO A 136 -11.79 10.70 6.83
C PRO A 136 -13.03 10.21 6.06
N THR A 137 -13.39 10.86 4.96
CA THR A 137 -14.57 10.50 4.15
C THR A 137 -14.46 9.10 3.53
N LEU A 138 -13.24 8.60 3.33
CA LEU A 138 -12.96 7.28 2.74
C LEU A 138 -12.99 6.13 3.77
N ARG A 139 -13.18 6.43 5.06
CA ARG A 139 -13.22 5.41 6.13
C ARG A 139 -14.54 4.65 6.18
N SER A 140 -15.60 5.22 5.59
CA SER A 140 -16.90 4.55 5.48
C SER A 140 -16.93 3.63 4.26
N THR A 141 -17.66 2.52 4.36
CA THR A 141 -17.86 1.61 3.22
C THR A 141 -18.48 2.31 2.02
N ALA A 142 -19.44 3.22 2.24
CA ALA A 142 -20.06 4.00 1.17
C ALA A 142 -19.06 4.98 0.51
N GLY A 143 -18.25 5.67 1.31
CA GLY A 143 -17.23 6.59 0.80
C GLY A 143 -16.16 5.87 -0.01
N LEU A 144 -15.70 4.70 0.45
CA LEU A 144 -14.72 3.90 -0.26
C LEU A 144 -15.28 3.34 -1.59
N LYS A 145 -16.53 2.84 -1.58
CA LYS A 145 -17.19 2.39 -2.81
C LYS A 145 -17.39 3.51 -3.83
N ASN A 146 -17.76 4.71 -3.37
CA ASN A 146 -17.87 5.86 -4.26
C ASN A 146 -16.51 6.24 -4.85
N PHE A 147 -15.46 6.29 -4.01
CA PHE A 147 -14.09 6.51 -4.47
C PHE A 147 -13.67 5.47 -5.53
N ASN A 148 -13.92 4.18 -5.29
CA ASN A 148 -13.57 3.11 -6.22
C ASN A 148 -14.30 3.25 -7.57
N SER A 149 -15.54 3.72 -7.57
CA SER A 149 -16.29 4.03 -8.79
C SER A 149 -15.70 5.24 -9.55
N GLU A 150 -15.39 6.32 -8.81
CA GLU A 150 -14.85 7.55 -9.37
C GLU A 150 -13.42 7.36 -9.92
N ILE A 151 -12.54 6.67 -9.19
CA ILE A 151 -11.15 6.42 -9.60
C ILE A 151 -11.10 5.51 -10.83
N LYS A 152 -12.01 4.54 -10.94
CA LYS A 152 -12.19 3.72 -12.15
C LYS A 152 -12.59 4.57 -13.36
N SER A 153 -13.53 5.51 -13.17
CA SER A 153 -13.94 6.47 -14.20
C SER A 153 -12.81 7.42 -14.60
N ALA A 154 -11.92 7.74 -13.65
CA ALA A 154 -10.72 8.54 -13.86
C ALA A 154 -9.53 7.75 -14.44
N ARG A 155 -9.71 6.45 -14.78
CA ARG A 155 -8.64 5.54 -15.24
C ARG A 155 -7.47 5.44 -14.26
N TYR A 156 -7.79 5.34 -12.96
CA TYR A 156 -6.82 5.20 -11.89
C TYR A 156 -5.79 6.33 -11.78
N ASP A 157 -6.13 7.50 -12.34
CA ASP A 157 -5.38 8.73 -12.15
C ASP A 157 -5.95 9.52 -10.97
N LEU A 158 -5.20 9.53 -9.86
CA LEU A 158 -5.58 10.25 -8.66
C LEU A 158 -5.63 11.78 -8.84
N LYS A 159 -4.83 12.35 -9.74
CA LYS A 159 -4.84 13.80 -10.01
C LYS A 159 -6.15 14.17 -10.70
N ARG A 160 -6.51 13.38 -11.72
CA ARG A 160 -7.79 13.53 -12.41
C ARG A 160 -8.97 13.32 -11.47
N TRP A 161 -8.89 12.33 -10.57
CA TRP A 161 -9.92 12.12 -9.57
C TRP A 161 -10.07 13.33 -8.63
N ARG A 162 -8.96 13.87 -8.12
CA ARG A 162 -8.95 15.03 -7.23
C ARG A 162 -9.58 16.28 -7.87
N GLU A 163 -9.37 16.49 -9.15
CA GLU A 163 -9.93 17.62 -9.90
C GLU A 163 -11.45 17.48 -10.15
N ASN A 164 -11.95 16.25 -10.28
CA ASN A 164 -13.32 15.99 -10.73
C ASN A 164 -14.26 15.48 -9.61
N THR A 165 -13.73 15.10 -8.45
CA THR A 165 -14.55 14.55 -7.36
C THR A 165 -15.47 15.61 -6.76
N ARG A 166 -16.75 15.27 -6.64
CA ARG A 166 -17.76 16.17 -6.05
C ARG A 166 -17.68 16.22 -4.53
N LEU A 167 -17.09 15.19 -3.91
CA LEU A 167 -16.98 15.06 -2.45
C LEU A 167 -15.99 16.06 -1.83
N ARG A 168 -15.13 16.70 -2.63
CA ARG A 168 -14.06 17.63 -2.20
C ARG A 168 -13.40 17.22 -0.88
N PRO A 169 -12.74 16.04 -0.84
CA PRO A 169 -12.15 15.53 0.39
C PRO A 169 -11.05 16.46 0.95
N ASP A 170 -10.80 16.36 2.25
CA ASP A 170 -9.68 17.06 2.89
C ASP A 170 -8.35 16.37 2.56
N PHE A 171 -7.47 17.07 1.84
CA PHE A 171 -6.14 16.60 1.45
C PHE A 171 -5.02 17.17 2.31
N THR A 172 -5.33 17.96 3.36
CA THR A 172 -4.35 18.72 4.13
C THR A 172 -3.17 17.86 4.58
N ILE A 173 -3.43 16.67 5.13
CA ILE A 173 -2.38 15.72 5.58
C ILE A 173 -1.47 15.25 4.42
N LEU A 174 -2.03 15.03 3.24
CA LEU A 174 -1.27 14.54 2.07
C LEU A 174 -0.47 15.65 1.40
N ASP A 175 -0.95 16.88 1.48
CA ASP A 175 -0.34 18.07 0.88
C ASP A 175 0.78 18.69 1.76
N LEU A 176 0.92 18.25 3.01
CA LEU A 176 2.05 18.60 3.87
C LEU A 176 3.41 18.23 3.24
N ASP A 177 4.48 18.85 3.74
CA ASP A 177 5.87 18.64 3.30
C ASP A 177 6.04 18.79 1.77
N SER A 178 5.41 19.81 1.18
CA SER A 178 5.39 20.03 -0.28
C SER A 178 4.69 18.90 -1.08
N GLY A 179 3.61 18.34 -0.55
CA GLY A 179 2.81 17.33 -1.24
C GLY A 179 3.47 15.96 -1.36
N ARG A 180 4.47 15.64 -0.52
CA ARG A 180 5.17 14.34 -0.58
C ARG A 180 4.25 13.16 -0.29
N GLY A 181 3.25 13.34 0.57
CA GLY A 181 2.24 12.32 0.86
C GLY A 181 1.35 12.06 -0.35
N TRP A 182 0.90 13.13 -0.99
CA TRP A 182 0.14 13.08 -2.23
C TRP A 182 0.90 12.41 -3.37
N ASP A 183 2.18 12.75 -3.54
CA ASP A 183 3.04 12.16 -4.56
C ASP A 183 3.27 10.66 -4.32
N LEU A 184 3.51 10.24 -3.08
CA LEU A 184 3.63 8.83 -2.73
C LEU A 184 2.35 8.06 -3.08
N VAL A 185 1.19 8.52 -2.63
CA VAL A 185 -0.07 7.78 -2.83
C VAL A 185 -0.47 7.71 -4.30
N THR A 186 -0.20 8.76 -5.08
CA THR A 186 -0.38 8.76 -6.54
C THR A 186 0.43 7.64 -7.20
N LYS A 187 1.67 7.45 -6.78
CA LYS A 187 2.56 6.39 -7.28
C LYS A 187 2.27 5.00 -6.70
N LEU A 188 1.42 4.89 -5.68
CA LEU A 188 0.95 3.59 -5.16
C LEU A 188 -0.35 3.14 -5.85
N ILE A 189 -1.24 4.07 -6.21
CA ILE A 189 -2.55 3.75 -6.79
C ILE A 189 -2.54 3.75 -8.33
N SER A 190 -1.53 4.35 -8.96
CA SER A 190 -1.42 4.40 -10.42
C SER A 190 -1.60 3.03 -11.08
N GLU A 191 -2.29 3.02 -12.22
CA GLU A 191 -2.37 1.86 -13.10
C GLU A 191 -0.97 1.42 -13.54
N ARG A 192 -0.83 0.12 -13.80
CA ARG A 192 0.35 -0.40 -14.48
C ARG A 192 0.27 0.00 -15.94
N GLY A 193 1.16 0.87 -16.41
CA GLY A 193 1.27 1.13 -17.84
C GLY A 193 1.61 -0.15 -18.62
N PHE A 194 1.57 -0.10 -19.96
CA PHE A 194 1.90 -1.24 -20.82
C PHE A 194 3.29 -1.86 -20.52
N LEU A 195 4.26 -1.03 -20.11
CA LEU A 195 5.59 -1.46 -19.66
C LEU A 195 5.66 -1.81 -18.15
N ARG A 196 4.51 -1.88 -17.47
CA ARG A 196 4.36 -2.05 -16.01
C ARG A 196 5.11 -1.01 -15.18
N ARG A 197 5.38 0.14 -15.79
CA ARG A 197 5.97 1.33 -15.17
C ARG A 197 4.85 2.20 -14.60
N GLY A 198 5.04 2.73 -13.40
CA GLY A 198 4.08 3.64 -12.76
C GLY A 198 3.97 3.40 -11.26
N ARG A 199 3.60 2.17 -10.88
CA ARG A 199 3.41 1.80 -9.46
C ARG A 199 4.73 1.43 -8.78
N LEU A 200 4.96 1.95 -7.58
CA LEU A 200 6.16 1.65 -6.79
C LEU A 200 6.09 0.27 -6.15
N SER A 201 7.19 -0.49 -6.24
CA SER A 201 7.43 -1.66 -5.39
C SER A 201 7.68 -1.23 -3.94
N ALA A 202 7.58 -2.15 -2.99
CA ALA A 202 7.83 -1.85 -1.57
C ALA A 202 9.24 -1.26 -1.34
N ALA A 203 10.25 -1.79 -2.04
CA ALA A 203 11.63 -1.29 -1.96
C ALA A 203 11.80 0.11 -2.58
N ALA A 204 11.07 0.43 -3.64
CA ALA A 204 11.08 1.78 -4.22
C ALA A 204 10.30 2.78 -3.35
N ALA A 205 9.15 2.36 -2.81
CA ALA A 205 8.32 3.17 -1.93
C ALA A 205 9.06 3.54 -0.64
N LEU A 206 9.81 2.64 0.00
CA LEU A 206 10.59 2.96 1.20
C LEU A 206 11.72 3.97 0.95
N ARG A 207 12.19 4.12 -0.30
CA ARG A 207 13.18 5.13 -0.70
C ARG A 207 12.54 6.47 -1.10
N HIS A 208 11.21 6.57 -1.05
CA HIS A 208 10.48 7.76 -1.44
C HIS A 208 10.76 8.94 -0.49
N PRO A 209 10.85 10.20 -1.00
CA PRO A 209 11.05 11.40 -0.17
C PRO A 209 10.02 11.61 0.96
N TYR A 210 8.87 10.94 0.90
CA TYR A 210 7.88 10.94 1.99
C TYR A 210 8.41 10.29 3.27
N PHE A 211 9.23 9.23 3.14
CA PHE A 211 9.86 8.55 4.27
C PHE A 211 11.28 9.07 4.57
N LEU A 212 11.90 9.75 3.61
CA LEU A 212 13.17 10.43 3.83
C LEU A 212 12.93 11.71 4.62
N LEU A 213 13.66 11.86 5.71
CA LEU A 213 13.50 12.91 6.70
C LEU A 213 13.42 14.31 6.05
N GLY A 214 12.28 14.97 6.20
CA GLY A 214 12.12 16.41 5.99
C GLY A 214 12.01 17.08 7.34
N GLY A 215 12.98 17.94 7.67
CA GLY A 215 13.03 18.74 8.90
C GLY A 215 13.58 18.00 10.13
N ASP A 216 14.55 18.61 10.81
CA ASP A 216 15.19 18.10 12.04
C ASP A 216 14.18 17.71 13.13
N GLN A 217 13.00 18.33 13.16
CA GLN A 217 11.93 17.99 14.11
C GLN A 217 11.30 16.60 13.85
N ALA A 218 11.01 16.24 12.59
CA ALA A 218 10.45 14.92 12.29
C ALA A 218 11.45 13.80 12.58
N ALA A 219 12.74 14.04 12.31
CA ALA A 219 13.83 13.13 12.67
C ALA A 219 13.98 12.97 14.18
N THR A 220 13.88 14.07 14.93
CA THR A 220 13.96 14.09 16.40
C THR A 220 12.76 13.37 17.03
N VAL A 221 11.57 13.54 16.47
CA VAL A 221 10.35 12.86 16.92
C VAL A 221 10.39 11.37 16.59
N LEU A 222 10.80 10.99 15.38
CA LEU A 222 10.92 9.59 14.95
C LEU A 222 12.05 8.83 15.66
N SER A 223 13.17 9.48 15.97
CA SER A 223 14.25 8.88 16.77
C SER A 223 13.82 8.60 18.21
N LYS A 224 13.03 9.50 18.82
CA LYS A 224 12.41 9.26 20.14
C LYS A 224 11.43 8.08 20.13
N PHE A 225 10.75 7.80 19.00
CA PHE A 225 9.92 6.60 18.83
C PHE A 225 10.73 5.31 18.68
N SER A 226 11.99 5.38 18.21
CA SER A 226 12.87 4.22 18.06
C SER A 226 13.59 3.82 19.34
N LEU A 227 13.67 4.72 20.33
CA LEU A 227 14.46 4.53 21.57
C LEU A 227 13.67 3.89 22.72
N THR A 228 12.36 3.73 22.61
CA THR A 228 11.59 2.85 23.51
C THR A 228 11.73 1.39 23.05
N LYS A 229 12.87 0.77 23.37
CA LYS A 229 13.07 -0.69 23.30
C LYS A 229 12.60 -1.36 24.58
#